data_AF-A0A165CAU6-F1
#
_entry.id   AF-A0A165CAU6-F1
#
_cell.length_a   1.000
_cell.length_b   1.000
_cell.length_c   1.000
_cell.angle_alpha   90.00
_cell.angle_beta   90.00
_cell.angle_gamma   90.00
#
_symmetry.space_group_name_H-M   'P 1'
#
loop_
_entity.id
_entity.type
_entity.pdbx_description
1 polymer ?
#
loop_
_entity_poly.entity_id
_entity_poly.type
_entity_poly.pdbx_seq_one_letter_code
_entity_poly.pdbx_strand_id
1 'polypeptide(L)' 'MAQIRKRPRRKAEEIERIYECGFEGCNKSYGTLNHLNAHVRNASHGEKRRPEEFRDIRNAWKRKKLE' A
#
# COMPACT_ATOMS: atom_id res chain seq x y z
N MET A 1 27.90 10.62 20.57
CA MET A 1 26.68 11.04 19.84
C MET A 1 26.25 9.88 18.94
N ALA A 2 25.08 9.27 19.17
CA ALA A 2 24.62 8.14 18.36
C ALA A 2 24.17 8.64 16.97
N GLN A 3 24.89 8.25 15.91
CA GLN A 3 24.48 8.54 14.55
C GLN A 3 23.19 7.78 14.24
N ILE A 4 22.08 8.49 14.07
CA ILE A 4 20.80 7.91 13.63
C ILE A 4 20.98 7.46 12.18
N ARG A 5 21.17 6.16 11.98
CA ARG A 5 21.19 5.53 10.65
C ARG A 5 19.82 5.73 9.99
N LYS A 6 19.75 6.59 8.98
CA LYS A 6 18.55 6.79 8.16
C LYS A 6 18.26 5.50 7.38
N ARG A 7 17.01 5.04 7.41
CA ARG A 7 16.59 3.86 6.62
C ARG A 7 16.74 4.19 5.12
N PRO A 8 17.40 3.34 4.33
CA PRO A 8 17.52 3.56 2.90
C PRO A 8 16.14 3.61 2.24
N ARG A 9 15.95 4.55 1.31
CA ARG A 9 14.71 4.66 0.53
C ARG A 9 14.67 3.51 -0.48
N ARG A 10 13.58 2.74 -0.48
CA ARG A 10 13.34 1.69 -1.47
C ARG A 10 13.07 2.32 -2.85
N LYS A 11 13.56 1.70 -3.93
CA LYS A 11 13.27 2.13 -5.31
C LYS A 11 11.80 1.87 -5.65
N ALA A 12 11.26 2.62 -6.61
CA ALA A 12 9.85 2.49 -7.02
C ALA A 12 9.50 1.10 -7.61
N GLU A 13 10.49 0.40 -8.14
CA GLU A 13 10.39 -0.95 -8.70
C GLU A 13 10.36 -2.04 -7.62
N GLU A 14 10.98 -1.78 -6.46
CA GLU A 14 10.98 -2.70 -5.32
C GLU A 14 9.71 -2.59 -4.45
N ILE A 15 8.87 -1.60 -4.72
CA ILE A 15 7.63 -1.36 -3.97
C ILE A 15 6.50 -2.13 -4.65
N GLU A 16 6.23 -3.31 -4.13
CA GLU A 16 5.05 -4.12 -4.48
C GLU A 16 3.75 -3.34 -4.19
N ARG A 17 3.05 -2.91 -5.23
CA ARG A 17 1.81 -2.11 -5.12
C ARG A 17 0.58 -2.99 -4.94
N ILE A 18 0.51 -3.68 -3.81
CA ILE A 18 -0.58 -4.62 -3.49
C ILE A 18 -1.92 -3.95 -3.15
N TYR A 19 -1.94 -2.63 -2.93
CA TYR A 19 -3.15 -1.90 -2.54
C TYR A 19 -3.69 -1.11 -3.74
N GLU A 20 -4.55 -1.74 -4.53
CA GLU A 20 -5.27 -1.09 -5.63
C GLU A 20 -6.51 -0.34 -5.15
N CYS A 21 -6.81 0.78 -5.82
CA CYS A 21 -8.06 1.49 -5.58
C CYS A 21 -9.17 0.86 -6.42
N GLY A 22 -10.07 0.11 -5.79
CA GLY A 22 -11.24 -0.47 -6.46
C GLY A 22 -12.39 0.53 -6.68
N PHE A 23 -12.09 1.78 -7.05
CA PHE A 23 -13.12 2.76 -7.44
C PHE A 23 -13.28 2.72 -8.96
N GLU A 24 -14.52 2.81 -9.45
CA GLU A 24 -14.79 2.74 -10.89
C GLU A 24 -14.07 3.88 -11.64
N GLY A 25 -13.23 3.49 -12.62
CA GLY A 25 -12.39 4.44 -13.36
C GLY A 25 -11.07 4.81 -12.66
N CYS A 26 -10.77 4.27 -11.48
CA CYS A 26 -9.44 4.40 -10.87
C CYS A 26 -8.60 3.13 -11.06
N ASN A 27 -7.42 3.28 -11.68
CA ASN A 27 -6.43 2.19 -11.79
C ASN A 27 -5.17 2.46 -10.95
N LYS A 28 -5.27 3.28 -9.90
CA LYS A 28 -4.11 3.62 -9.07
C LYS A 28 -3.86 2.53 -8.03
N SER A 29 -2.61 2.09 -7.94
CA SER A 29 -2.14 1.13 -6.96
C SER A 29 -1.02 1.73 -6.09
N TYR A 30 -0.96 1.28 -4.84
CA TYR A 30 -0.05 1.80 -3.82
C TYR A 30 0.62 0.65 -3.07
N GLY A 31 1.86 0.88 -2.62
CA GLY A 31 2.60 -0.11 -1.81
C GLY A 31 2.20 -0.15 -0.33
N THR A 32 1.47 0.85 0.15
CA THR A 32 0.99 0.91 1.53
C THR A 32 -0.45 1.35 1.59
N LEU A 33 -1.18 0.82 2.57
CA LEU A 33 -2.56 1.21 2.84
C LEU A 33 -2.68 2.69 3.19
N ASN A 34 -1.66 3.29 3.81
CA ASN A 34 -1.67 4.70 4.19
C ASN A 34 -1.71 5.62 2.95
N HIS A 35 -0.95 5.28 1.90
CA HIS A 35 -1.00 6.01 0.63
C HIS A 35 -2.32 5.78 -0.11
N LEU A 36 -2.85 4.55 -0.09
CA LEU A 36 -4.17 4.28 -0.65
C LEU A 36 -5.26 5.08 0.06
N ASN A 37 -5.26 5.12 1.39
CA ASN A 37 -6.26 5.88 2.16
C ASN A 37 -6.15 7.39 1.96
N ALA A 38 -4.93 7.91 1.81
CA ALA A 38 -4.74 9.31 1.41
C ALA A 38 -5.28 9.56 0.00
N HIS A 39 -5.03 8.64 -0.95
CA HIS A 39 -5.58 8.73 -2.29
C HIS A 39 -7.10 8.70 -2.31
N VAL A 40 -7.74 7.75 -1.62
CA VAL A 40 -9.20 7.63 -1.54
C VAL A 40 -9.82 8.91 -1.00
N ARG A 41 -9.21 9.50 0.03
CA ARG A 41 -9.65 10.78 0.61
C ARG A 41 -9.49 11.96 -0.36
N ASN A 42 -8.35 12.07 -1.04
CA ASN A 42 -8.06 13.20 -1.93
C ASN A 42 -8.80 13.11 -3.27
N ALA A 43 -9.00 11.89 -3.78
CA ALA A 43 -9.69 11.65 -5.03
C ALA A 43 -11.21 11.51 -4.86
N SER A 44 -11.73 11.71 -3.64
CA SER A 44 -13.14 11.56 -3.30
C SER A 44 -13.72 10.20 -3.73
N HIS A 45 -12.92 9.13 -3.61
CA HIS A 45 -13.34 7.75 -3.91
C HIS A 45 -14.18 7.12 -2.77
N GLY A 46 -14.81 7.95 -1.95
CA GLY A 46 -15.64 7.54 -0.82
C GLY A 46 -14.87 7.29 0.48
N GLU A 47 -15.29 6.23 1.19
CA GLU A 47 -14.82 5.92 2.55
C GLU A 47 -13.39 5.34 2.56
N LYS A 48 -12.62 5.67 3.60
CA LYS A 48 -11.32 5.08 3.87
C LYS A 48 -11.41 3.56 3.89
N ARG A 49 -10.47 2.89 3.24
CA ARG A 49 -10.42 1.44 3.20
C ARG A 49 -9.88 0.90 4.52
N ARG A 50 -10.55 -0.10 5.08
CA ARG A 50 -10.17 -0.74 6.35
C ARG A 50 -9.07 -1.78 6.10
N PRO A 51 -8.13 -1.96 7.04
CA PRO A 51 -7.07 -2.98 6.89
C PRO A 51 -7.62 -4.41 6.84
N GLU A 52 -8.82 -4.64 7.36
CA GLU A 52 -9.52 -5.93 7.33
C GLU A 52 -9.83 -6.37 5.90
N GLU A 53 -10.20 -5.44 5.02
CA GLU A 53 -10.49 -5.70 3.59
C GLU A 53 -9.28 -6.25 2.82
N PHE A 54 -8.06 -5.97 3.30
CA PHE A 54 -6.83 -6.41 2.66
C PHE A 54 -6.17 -7.57 3.40
N ARG A 55 -6.89 -8.24 4.31
CA ARG A 55 -6.36 -9.39 5.05
C ARG A 55 -5.91 -10.49 4.09
N ASP A 56 -6.74 -10.82 3.11
CA ASP A 56 -6.44 -11.84 2.10
C ASP A 56 -5.26 -11.44 1.22
N ILE A 57 -5.22 -10.19 0.77
CA ILE A 57 -4.10 -9.65 -0.02
C ILE A 57 -2.78 -9.69 0.78
N ARG A 58 -2.81 -9.32 2.07
CA ARG A 58 -1.63 -9.39 2.94
C ARG A 58 -1.18 -10.83 3.19
N ASN A 59 -2.11 -11.75 3.38
CA ASN A 59 -1.80 -13.16 3.57
C ASN A 59 -1.21 -13.76 2.29
N ALA A 60 -1.80 -13.47 1.13
CA ALA A 60 -1.28 -13.89 -0.16
C ALA A 60 0.13 -13.33 -0.43
N TRP A 61 0.36 -12.04 -0.12
CA TRP A 61 1.67 -11.42 -0.24
C TRP A 61 2.71 -12.07 0.68
N LYS A 62 2.35 -12.35 1.94
CA LYS A 62 3.26 -13.06 2.86
C LYS A 62 3.63 -14.44 2.34
N ARG A 63 2.67 -15.19 1.79
CA ARG A 63 2.91 -16.52 1.20
C ARG A 63 3.84 -16.43 -0.01
N LYS A 64 3.58 -15.51 -0.94
CA LYS A 64 4.44 -15.26 -2.11
C LYS A 64 5.88 -14.86 -1.76
N LYS A 65 6.08 -14.23 -0.60
CA LYS A 65 7.40 -13.76 -0.17
C LYS A 65 8.18 -14.78 0.67
N LEU A 66 7.54 -15.90 1.04
CA LEU A 66 8.14 -16.96 1.85
C LEU A 66 8.68 -18.11 0.99
N GLU A 67 8.25 -18.18 -0.27
CA GLU A 67 8.84 -19.01 -1.33
C GLU A 67 10.10 -18.34 -1.89
#